data_AF-A0A258K6M1-F1
#
_entry.id   AF-A0A258K6M1-F1
#
_cell.length_a   1.000
_cell.length_b   1.000
_cell.length_c   1.000
_cell.angle_alpha   90.00
_cell.angle_beta   90.00
_cell.angle_gamma   90.00
#
_symmetry.space_group_name_H-M   'P 1'
#
loop_
_entity.id
_entity.type
_entity.pdbx_description
1 polymer ?
#
loop_
_entity_poly.entity_id
_entity_poly.type
_entity_poly.pdbx_seq_one_letter_code
_entity_poly.pdbx_strand_id
1 'polypeptide(L)'
;MARAASKLKTRPWTITIDGLVEQPRQVGIDDLLKAVTLEERLYRHRCVEGWSMALPWTGFPMKALVDYARPLGSAKYVRFETFLDRAVAPGQNGRFYPWPYVEGVTMAEANNELAFMVTGIYGKPAPNQFGAPLRVALPWKYGFKSAKAIVKVTFTEQRPKSFWEVVQGGEYGFWANVNPAVAHPRWSQATEKDIATGERRPTLIYNGYGEYVAGLYAGMEKEKLFM
;
A
#
# COMPACT_ATOMS: atom_id res chain seq x y z
N MET A 1 -12.84 -13.55 8.96
CA MET A 1 -12.51 -12.23 8.37
C MET A 1 -13.57 -11.74 7.37
N ALA A 2 -13.97 -12.52 6.36
CA ALA A 2 -14.95 -12.09 5.35
C ALA A 2 -16.31 -11.61 5.93
N ARG A 3 -16.88 -12.34 6.90
CA ARG A 3 -18.16 -11.97 7.53
C ARG A 3 -18.10 -10.61 8.24
N ALA A 4 -17.00 -10.29 8.94
CA ALA A 4 -16.85 -8.98 9.59
C ALA A 4 -16.66 -7.85 8.58
N ALA A 5 -15.85 -8.08 7.53
CA ALA A 5 -15.58 -7.11 6.49
C ALA A 5 -16.82 -6.75 5.66
N SER A 6 -17.80 -7.66 5.54
CA SER A 6 -19.04 -7.45 4.77
C SER A 6 -19.88 -6.25 5.23
N LYS A 7 -19.72 -5.79 6.48
CA LYS A 7 -20.42 -4.62 7.02
C LYS A 7 -19.96 -3.30 6.41
N LEU A 8 -18.76 -3.26 5.83
CA LEU A 8 -18.22 -2.06 5.19
C LEU A 8 -18.98 -1.78 3.90
N LYS A 9 -19.71 -0.67 3.86
CA LYS A 9 -20.29 -0.15 2.62
C LYS A 9 -19.18 0.50 1.80
N THR A 10 -18.90 -0.06 0.63
CA THR A 10 -17.84 0.43 -0.27
C THR A 10 -18.36 1.38 -1.34
N ARG A 11 -19.67 1.64 -1.37
CA ARG A 11 -20.37 2.58 -2.26
C ARG A 11 -21.59 3.18 -1.54
N PRO A 12 -21.83 4.50 -1.62
CA PRO A 12 -20.90 5.51 -2.14
C PRO A 12 -19.60 5.52 -1.33
N TRP A 13 -18.49 5.92 -1.95
CA TRP A 13 -17.18 6.04 -1.31
C TRP A 13 -16.50 7.30 -1.79
N THR A 14 -16.04 8.11 -0.84
CA THR A 14 -15.44 9.41 -1.11
C THR A 14 -13.97 9.36 -0.74
N ILE A 15 -13.13 9.88 -1.63
CA ILE A 15 -11.69 10.02 -1.43
C ILE A 15 -11.38 11.50 -1.34
N THR A 16 -10.75 11.92 -0.25
CA THR A 16 -10.23 13.28 -0.10
C THR A 16 -8.83 13.35 -0.69
N ILE A 17 -8.58 14.33 -1.55
CA ILE A 17 -7.26 14.67 -2.09
C ILE A 17 -6.89 16.05 -1.57
N ASP A 18 -5.81 16.16 -0.80
CA ASP A 18 -5.39 17.41 -0.16
C ASP A 18 -3.86 17.54 0.04
N GLY A 19 -3.45 18.57 0.78
CA GLY A 19 -2.05 18.91 1.01
C GLY A 19 -1.49 19.76 -0.13
N LEU A 20 -0.31 19.40 -0.61
CA LEU A 20 0.42 20.09 -1.68
C LEU A 20 -0.13 19.72 -3.06
N VAL A 21 -1.35 20.14 -3.34
CA VAL A 21 -2.04 19.97 -4.62
C VAL A 21 -2.58 21.32 -5.12
N GLU A 22 -2.73 21.46 -6.43
CA GLU A 22 -3.29 22.69 -7.02
C GLU A 22 -4.73 22.97 -6.54
N GLN A 23 -5.54 21.92 -6.43
CA GLN A 23 -6.96 22.02 -6.06
C GLN A 23 -7.37 20.87 -5.14
N PRO A 24 -7.35 21.08 -3.81
CA PRO A 24 -7.88 20.12 -2.85
C PRO A 24 -9.35 19.84 -3.12
N ARG A 25 -9.74 18.57 -3.13
CA ARG A 25 -11.11 18.16 -3.45
C ARG A 25 -11.49 16.81 -2.85
N GLN A 26 -12.79 16.58 -2.77
CA GLN A 26 -13.35 15.25 -2.54
C GLN A 26 -13.85 14.69 -3.86
N VAL A 27 -13.55 13.42 -4.12
CA VAL A 27 -13.97 12.71 -5.34
C VAL A 27 -14.68 11.42 -4.97
N GLY A 28 -15.83 11.15 -5.59
CA GLY A 28 -16.48 9.86 -5.49
C GLY A 28 -15.66 8.79 -6.21
N ILE A 29 -15.59 7.57 -5.67
CA ILE A 29 -14.81 6.48 -6.29
C ILE A 29 -15.18 6.28 -7.76
N ASP A 30 -16.45 6.38 -8.13
CA ASP A 30 -16.89 6.23 -9.52
C ASP A 30 -16.35 7.29 -10.46
N ASP A 31 -16.28 8.53 -10.02
CA ASP A 31 -15.78 9.61 -10.84
C ASP A 31 -14.26 9.53 -11.01
N LEU A 32 -13.55 9.05 -9.97
CA LEU A 32 -12.14 8.71 -10.09
C LEU A 32 -11.93 7.58 -11.11
N LEU A 33 -12.73 6.51 -11.05
CA LEU A 33 -12.59 5.36 -11.96
C LEU A 33 -12.89 5.72 -13.42
N LYS A 34 -13.77 6.69 -13.68
CA LYS A 34 -13.99 7.21 -15.04
C LYS A 34 -12.80 8.02 -15.58
N ALA A 35 -11.97 8.56 -14.70
CA ALA A 35 -10.84 9.43 -15.07
C ALA A 35 -9.52 8.67 -15.29
N VAL A 36 -9.51 7.35 -15.08
CA VAL A 36 -8.32 6.50 -15.21
C VAL A 36 -8.61 5.31 -16.12
N THR A 37 -7.56 4.71 -16.69
CA THR A 37 -7.68 3.46 -17.45
C THR A 37 -7.38 2.28 -16.53
N LEU A 38 -8.27 1.30 -16.49
CA LEU A 38 -8.07 0.08 -15.71
C LEU A 38 -7.30 -0.97 -16.50
N GLU A 39 -6.44 -1.70 -15.82
CA GLU A 39 -5.65 -2.81 -16.33
C GLU A 39 -5.53 -3.92 -15.29
N GLU A 40 -5.08 -5.10 -15.74
CA GLU A 40 -4.80 -6.22 -14.86
C GLU A 40 -3.30 -6.47 -14.74
N ARG A 41 -2.84 -6.71 -13.52
CA ARG A 41 -1.43 -7.01 -13.21
C ARG A 41 -1.31 -8.17 -12.26
N LEU A 42 -0.56 -9.19 -12.68
CA LEU A 42 -0.21 -10.32 -11.82
C LEU A 42 1.00 -9.94 -10.96
N TYR A 43 0.77 -9.74 -9.67
CA TYR A 43 1.81 -9.38 -8.73
C TYR A 43 2.01 -10.43 -7.64
N ARG A 44 3.27 -10.58 -7.24
CA ARG A 44 3.61 -11.21 -5.96
C ARG A 44 3.29 -10.23 -4.83
N HIS A 45 2.73 -10.75 -3.75
CA HIS A 45 2.50 -10.05 -2.50
C HIS A 45 3.24 -10.80 -1.40
N ARG A 46 4.15 -10.12 -0.69
CA ARG A 46 4.95 -10.70 0.38
C ARG A 46 4.63 -10.02 1.70
N CYS A 47 3.99 -10.72 2.63
CA CYS A 47 3.76 -10.19 3.98
C CYS A 47 5.02 -10.32 4.82
N VAL A 48 5.34 -9.34 5.66
CA VAL A 48 6.51 -9.35 6.56
C VAL A 48 6.60 -10.59 7.46
N GLU A 49 5.46 -11.23 7.73
CA GLU A 49 5.30 -12.43 8.58
C GLU A 49 5.83 -13.74 7.93
N GLY A 50 6.48 -13.66 6.77
CA GLY A 50 7.11 -14.83 6.14
C GLY A 50 6.19 -15.65 5.25
N TRP A 51 5.12 -15.06 4.72
CA TRP A 51 4.22 -15.71 3.75
C TRP A 51 3.98 -14.84 2.52
N SER A 52 3.58 -15.46 1.41
CA SER A 52 3.39 -14.81 0.12
C SER A 52 2.17 -15.32 -0.65
N MET A 53 1.74 -14.54 -1.64
CA MET A 53 0.69 -14.82 -2.62
C MET A 53 1.09 -14.32 -4.00
N ALA A 54 0.48 -14.87 -5.06
CA ALA A 54 0.42 -14.25 -6.38
C ALA A 54 -1.04 -13.89 -6.69
N LEU A 55 -1.32 -12.63 -7.04
CA LEU A 55 -2.67 -12.10 -7.17
C LEU A 55 -2.81 -11.29 -8.47
N PRO A 56 -3.79 -11.60 -9.34
CA PRO A 56 -4.11 -10.81 -10.52
C PRO A 56 -4.98 -9.64 -10.10
N TRP A 57 -4.33 -8.52 -9.79
CA TRP A 57 -5.01 -7.29 -9.40
C TRP A 57 -5.60 -6.58 -10.61
N THR A 58 -6.80 -6.04 -10.47
CA THR A 58 -7.40 -5.08 -11.40
C THR A 58 -7.30 -3.69 -10.77
N GLY A 59 -6.90 -2.68 -11.54
CA GLY A 59 -6.65 -1.36 -11.00
C GLY A 59 -6.02 -0.43 -12.01
N PHE A 60 -5.29 0.58 -11.57
CA PHE A 60 -4.59 1.53 -12.43
C PHE A 60 -3.24 1.94 -11.81
N PRO A 61 -2.25 2.37 -12.61
CA PRO A 61 -0.98 2.85 -12.10
C PRO A 61 -1.16 3.97 -11.07
N MET A 62 -0.41 3.95 -9.96
CA MET A 62 -0.47 5.01 -8.95
C MET A 62 -0.09 6.37 -9.54
N LYS A 63 0.77 6.40 -10.57
CA LYS A 63 1.06 7.59 -11.35
C LYS A 63 -0.21 8.26 -11.89
N ALA A 64 -1.22 7.53 -12.34
CA ALA A 64 -2.46 8.13 -12.84
C ALA A 64 -3.27 8.80 -11.71
N LEU A 65 -3.17 8.32 -10.47
CA LEU A 65 -3.72 9.04 -9.30
C LEU A 65 -2.96 10.34 -9.05
N VAL A 66 -1.62 10.30 -9.15
CA VAL A 66 -0.74 11.46 -8.99
C VAL A 66 -1.07 12.53 -10.04
N ASP A 67 -1.13 12.13 -11.31
CA ASP A 67 -1.48 13.02 -12.44
C ASP A 67 -2.88 13.61 -12.26
N TYR A 68 -3.86 12.79 -11.85
CA TYR A 68 -5.21 13.26 -11.53
C TYR A 68 -5.19 14.30 -10.40
N ALA A 69 -4.41 14.07 -9.34
CA ALA A 69 -4.36 14.96 -8.17
C ALA A 69 -3.69 16.31 -8.43
N ARG A 70 -2.81 16.41 -9.43
CA ARG A 70 -2.03 17.62 -9.77
C ARG A 70 -1.28 18.20 -8.56
N PRO A 71 -0.29 17.46 -8.01
CA PRO A 71 0.50 17.95 -6.89
C PRO A 71 1.37 19.15 -7.26
N LEU A 72 1.66 20.00 -6.29
CA LEU A 72 2.65 21.08 -6.42
C LEU A 72 4.06 20.47 -6.49
N GLY A 73 4.99 21.17 -7.15
CA GLY A 73 6.38 20.70 -7.31
C GLY A 73 7.17 20.52 -6.01
N SER A 74 6.68 21.06 -4.89
CA SER A 74 7.26 20.85 -3.55
C SER A 74 6.81 19.55 -2.87
N ALA A 75 5.83 18.82 -3.42
CA ALA A 75 5.40 17.54 -2.88
C ALA A 75 6.51 16.49 -3.04
N LYS A 76 6.88 15.84 -1.93
CA LYS A 76 7.95 14.81 -1.88
C LYS A 76 7.41 13.43 -1.54
N TYR A 77 6.23 13.38 -0.92
CA TYR A 77 5.60 12.14 -0.45
C TYR A 77 4.10 12.13 -0.73
N VAL A 78 3.54 10.92 -0.81
CA VAL A 78 2.10 10.66 -0.82
C VAL A 78 1.76 9.92 0.47
N ARG A 79 0.87 10.50 1.28
CA ARG A 79 0.34 9.91 2.50
C ARG A 79 -1.05 9.35 2.22
N PHE A 80 -1.27 8.09 2.58
CA PHE A 80 -2.55 7.41 2.47
C PHE A 80 -3.15 7.22 3.85
N GLU A 81 -4.45 7.43 3.98
CA GLU A 81 -5.20 7.16 5.21
C GLU A 81 -6.44 6.32 4.90
N THR A 82 -6.66 5.31 5.75
CA THR A 82 -7.77 4.37 5.63
C THR A 82 -8.99 4.85 6.40
N PHE A 83 -10.16 4.31 6.10
CA PHE A 83 -11.38 4.63 6.86
C PHE A 83 -11.23 4.41 8.38
N LEU A 84 -11.93 5.24 9.15
CA LEU A 84 -12.12 5.09 10.60
C LEU A 84 -13.62 5.02 10.88
N ASP A 85 -14.11 3.84 11.18
CA ASP A 85 -15.49 3.60 11.61
C ASP A 85 -15.48 2.44 12.62
N ARG A 86 -15.50 2.79 13.91
CA ARG A 86 -15.44 1.83 15.02
C ARG A 86 -16.70 0.98 15.15
N ALA A 87 -17.83 1.40 14.59
CA ALA A 87 -19.07 0.62 14.59
C ALA A 87 -19.01 -0.48 13.52
N VAL A 88 -18.46 -0.17 12.34
CA VAL A 88 -18.27 -1.12 11.25
C VAL A 88 -17.06 -2.03 11.48
N ALA A 89 -15.96 -1.47 12.00
CA ALA A 89 -14.71 -2.16 12.29
C ALA A 89 -14.32 -2.05 13.78
N PRO A 90 -14.92 -2.87 14.67
CA PRO A 90 -14.67 -2.82 16.11
C PRO A 90 -13.21 -3.01 16.53
N GLY A 91 -12.36 -3.62 15.68
CA GLY A 91 -10.91 -3.70 15.92
C GLY A 91 -10.23 -2.33 16.06
N GLN A 92 -10.85 -1.27 15.52
CA GLN A 92 -10.39 0.12 15.66
C GLN A 92 -10.64 0.71 17.06
N ASN A 93 -11.31 -0.02 17.96
CA ASN A 93 -11.45 0.33 19.38
C ASN A 93 -10.21 -0.03 20.22
N GLY A 94 -9.27 -0.80 19.66
CA GLY A 94 -8.05 -1.19 20.36
C GLY A 94 -7.20 0.03 20.73
N ARG A 95 -6.99 0.26 22.04
CA ARG A 95 -6.24 1.42 22.57
C ARG A 95 -4.73 1.40 22.24
N PHE A 96 -4.19 0.23 21.91
CA PHE A 96 -2.77 0.03 21.63
C PHE A 96 -2.35 0.45 20.22
N TYR A 97 -3.31 0.81 19.36
CA TYR A 97 -3.05 1.10 17.95
C TYR A 97 -3.52 2.51 17.58
N PRO A 98 -2.71 3.27 16.82
CA PRO A 98 -2.98 4.67 16.50
C PRO A 98 -3.93 4.82 15.30
N TRP A 99 -5.09 4.14 15.33
CA TRP A 99 -6.09 4.20 14.25
C TRP A 99 -6.49 5.67 13.93
N PRO A 100 -6.71 6.04 12.66
CA PRO A 100 -6.79 5.19 11.45
C PRO A 100 -5.46 4.62 10.99
N TYR A 101 -5.51 3.64 10.07
CA TYR A 101 -4.28 3.15 9.45
C TYR A 101 -3.76 4.21 8.48
N VAL A 102 -2.45 4.48 8.56
CA VAL A 102 -1.76 5.48 7.75
C VAL A 102 -0.55 4.83 7.09
N GLU A 103 -0.34 5.15 5.82
CA GLU A 103 0.83 4.72 5.07
C GLU A 103 1.43 5.90 4.31
N GLY A 104 2.64 5.72 3.81
CA GLY A 104 3.24 6.68 2.90
C GLY A 104 4.31 6.08 2.00
N VAL A 105 4.51 6.75 0.86
CA VAL A 105 5.53 6.47 -0.15
C VAL A 105 6.13 7.77 -0.64
N THR A 106 7.32 7.72 -1.24
CA THR A 106 7.87 8.90 -1.92
C THR A 106 7.14 9.18 -3.23
N MET A 107 7.28 10.40 -3.75
CA MET A 107 6.82 10.71 -5.11
C MET A 107 7.52 9.86 -6.18
N ALA A 108 8.80 9.50 -5.98
CA ALA A 108 9.51 8.62 -6.91
C ALA A 108 8.92 7.19 -6.92
N GLU A 109 8.58 6.66 -5.74
CA GLU A 109 7.90 5.37 -5.62
C GLU A 109 6.47 5.42 -6.18
N ALA A 110 5.72 6.50 -5.92
CA ALA A 110 4.38 6.68 -6.44
C ALA A 110 4.32 6.80 -7.96
N ASN A 111 5.37 7.34 -8.57
CA ASN A 111 5.50 7.46 -10.03
C ASN A 111 6.18 6.24 -10.68
N ASN A 112 6.71 5.29 -9.90
CA ASN A 112 7.29 4.08 -10.46
C ASN A 112 6.22 3.24 -11.16
N GLU A 113 6.60 2.58 -12.25
CA GLU A 113 5.67 1.82 -13.07
C GLU A 113 4.95 0.71 -12.29
N LEU A 114 5.58 0.12 -11.26
CA LEU A 114 5.00 -0.98 -10.49
C LEU A 114 4.02 -0.54 -9.40
N ALA A 115 4.04 0.74 -8.97
CA ALA A 115 3.13 1.24 -7.96
C ALA A 115 1.71 1.28 -8.50
N PHE A 116 0.76 0.68 -7.77
CA PHE A 116 -0.56 0.38 -8.33
C PHE A 116 -1.68 0.66 -7.34
N MET A 117 -2.78 1.21 -7.86
CA MET A 117 -4.02 1.41 -7.14
C MET A 117 -5.01 0.32 -7.53
N VAL A 118 -5.34 -0.56 -6.61
CA VAL A 118 -6.18 -1.73 -6.84
C VAL A 118 -7.63 -1.40 -6.52
N THR A 119 -8.52 -1.82 -7.42
CA THR A 119 -9.98 -1.69 -7.32
C THR A 119 -10.67 -3.03 -7.48
N GLY A 120 -9.96 -4.03 -8.03
CA GLY A 120 -10.45 -5.37 -8.33
C GLY A 120 -9.40 -6.46 -8.18
N ILE A 121 -9.86 -7.70 -8.26
CA ILE A 121 -9.03 -8.91 -8.28
C ILE A 121 -9.77 -10.00 -9.08
N TYR A 122 -9.05 -10.75 -9.91
CA TYR A 122 -9.63 -11.78 -10.79
C TYR A 122 -10.79 -11.23 -11.67
N GLY A 123 -10.57 -10.09 -12.33
CA GLY A 123 -11.55 -9.45 -13.22
C GLY A 123 -12.83 -8.93 -12.54
N LYS A 124 -12.89 -8.90 -11.21
CA LYS A 124 -14.08 -8.47 -10.44
C LYS A 124 -13.72 -7.39 -9.42
N PRO A 125 -14.68 -6.56 -8.97
CA PRO A 125 -14.46 -5.63 -7.86
C PRO A 125 -13.87 -6.35 -6.63
N ALA A 126 -12.92 -5.71 -5.96
CA ALA A 126 -12.22 -6.32 -4.86
C ALA A 126 -13.22 -6.62 -3.73
N PRO A 127 -13.18 -7.80 -3.10
CA PRO A 127 -13.92 -8.04 -1.88
C PRO A 127 -13.42 -7.17 -0.72
N ASN A 128 -14.27 -6.86 0.26
CA ASN A 128 -13.92 -5.99 1.39
C ASN A 128 -12.68 -6.46 2.17
N GLN A 129 -12.47 -7.78 2.33
CA GLN A 129 -11.28 -8.33 2.99
C GLN A 129 -9.95 -7.98 2.27
N PHE A 130 -10.02 -7.72 0.97
CA PHE A 130 -8.90 -7.28 0.16
C PHE A 130 -8.72 -5.75 0.17
N GLY A 131 -9.55 -5.00 0.89
CA GLY A 131 -9.38 -3.55 1.07
C GLY A 131 -10.13 -2.69 0.07
N ALA A 132 -11.27 -3.17 -0.42
CA ALA A 132 -12.16 -2.42 -1.29
C ALA A 132 -12.63 -1.08 -0.67
N PRO A 133 -13.05 -0.11 -1.50
CA PRO A 133 -13.06 -0.15 -2.96
C PRO A 133 -11.75 0.29 -3.61
N LEU A 134 -10.81 0.81 -2.82
CA LEU A 134 -9.52 1.31 -3.29
C LEU A 134 -8.42 0.96 -2.29
N ARG A 135 -7.35 0.33 -2.76
CA ARG A 135 -6.15 0.03 -1.96
C ARG A 135 -4.86 0.27 -2.74
N VAL A 136 -3.75 0.30 -2.03
CA VAL A 136 -2.40 0.37 -2.60
C VAL A 136 -1.84 -1.03 -2.84
N ALA A 137 -1.07 -1.23 -3.90
CA ALA A 137 -0.20 -2.38 -4.10
C ALA A 137 1.22 -1.92 -4.50
N LEU A 138 2.20 -2.38 -3.73
CA LEU A 138 3.63 -2.09 -3.92
C LEU A 138 4.36 -3.45 -3.91
N PRO A 139 4.50 -4.13 -5.06
CA PRO A 139 4.85 -5.55 -5.09
C PRO A 139 6.27 -5.85 -4.57
N TRP A 140 7.16 -4.86 -4.55
CA TRP A 140 8.54 -5.00 -4.06
C TRP A 140 8.71 -4.72 -2.56
N LYS A 141 7.65 -4.27 -1.88
CA LYS A 141 7.65 -3.95 -0.45
C LYS A 141 6.89 -4.98 0.36
N TYR A 142 7.14 -5.01 1.66
CA TYR A 142 6.35 -5.83 2.57
C TYR A 142 4.88 -5.40 2.61
N GLY A 143 4.00 -6.37 2.80
CA GLY A 143 2.56 -6.23 2.62
C GLY A 143 1.89 -5.15 3.46
N PHE A 144 2.47 -4.75 4.59
CA PHE A 144 1.91 -3.68 5.42
C PHE A 144 1.93 -2.31 4.71
N LYS A 145 2.89 -2.07 3.80
CA LYS A 145 2.93 -0.86 2.97
C LYS A 145 1.75 -0.75 1.99
N SER A 146 0.99 -1.81 1.80
CA SER A 146 -0.17 -1.85 0.93
C SER A 146 -1.47 -1.53 1.68
N ALA A 147 -1.66 -0.25 2.02
CA ALA A 147 -2.83 0.22 2.76
C ALA A 147 -4.16 -0.07 2.02
N LYS A 148 -5.20 -0.36 2.82
CA LYS A 148 -6.51 -0.84 2.37
C LYS A 148 -7.60 0.20 2.61
N ALA A 149 -8.66 0.19 1.80
CA ALA A 149 -9.84 1.03 1.99
C ALA A 149 -9.48 2.51 2.22
N ILE A 150 -8.75 3.07 1.25
CA ILE A 150 -8.24 4.44 1.28
C ILE A 150 -9.39 5.43 1.19
N VAL A 151 -9.44 6.39 2.12
CA VAL A 151 -10.41 7.50 2.14
C VAL A 151 -9.74 8.85 1.95
N LYS A 152 -8.41 8.93 2.10
CA LYS A 152 -7.68 10.19 1.96
C LYS A 152 -6.26 9.99 1.42
N VAL A 153 -5.88 10.88 0.51
CA VAL A 153 -4.59 10.97 -0.17
C VAL A 153 -4.06 12.39 0.01
N THR A 154 -2.99 12.53 0.79
CA THR A 154 -2.39 13.84 1.10
C THR A 154 -0.99 13.91 0.49
N PHE A 155 -0.72 14.94 -0.30
CA PHE A 155 0.62 15.21 -0.82
C PHE A 155 1.39 16.08 0.17
N THR A 156 2.56 15.63 0.61
CA THR A 156 3.31 16.29 1.68
C THR A 156 4.76 16.52 1.28
N GLU A 157 5.38 17.55 1.86
CA GLU A 157 6.82 17.77 1.72
C GLU A 157 7.60 16.92 2.72
N GLN A 158 7.09 16.79 3.95
CA GLN A 158 7.72 16.01 5.01
C GLN A 158 7.29 14.54 4.90
N ARG A 159 8.22 13.64 5.22
CA ARG A 159 7.99 12.18 5.25
C ARG A 159 6.91 11.87 6.30
N PRO A 160 5.77 11.27 5.91
CA PRO A 160 4.78 10.83 6.89
C PRO A 160 5.32 9.61 7.66
N LYS A 161 4.93 9.46 8.93
CA LYS A 161 5.15 8.21 9.66
C LYS A 161 4.04 7.21 9.33
N SER A 162 4.41 6.00 8.92
CA SER A 162 3.43 4.92 8.71
C SER A 162 2.92 4.33 10.03
N PHE A 163 1.81 3.62 9.95
CA PHE A 163 1.15 3.01 11.10
C PHE A 163 2.07 2.09 11.88
N TRP A 164 2.78 1.18 11.20
CA TRP A 164 3.68 0.24 11.87
C TRP A 164 4.98 0.88 12.35
N GLU A 165 5.46 1.95 11.71
CA GLU A 165 6.55 2.77 12.24
C GLU A 165 6.17 3.43 13.58
N VAL A 166 4.92 3.90 13.70
CA VAL A 166 4.42 4.49 14.96
C VAL A 166 4.27 3.42 16.03
N VAL A 167 3.76 2.24 15.67
CA VAL A 167 3.53 1.13 16.62
C VAL A 167 4.84 0.51 17.09
N GLN A 168 5.78 0.26 16.18
CA GLN A 168 7.04 -0.42 16.47
C GLN A 168 8.13 -0.06 15.45
N GLY A 169 8.62 1.18 15.49
CA GLY A 169 9.67 1.68 14.60
C GLY A 169 11.04 0.96 14.71
N GLY A 170 11.23 0.13 15.73
CA GLY A 170 12.38 -0.76 15.84
C GLY A 170 12.30 -2.01 14.95
N GLU A 171 11.09 -2.38 14.53
CA GLU A 171 10.83 -3.55 13.68
C GLU A 171 10.41 -3.15 12.27
N TYR A 172 9.69 -2.04 12.11
CA TYR A 172 9.11 -1.62 10.83
C TYR A 172 9.51 -0.18 10.52
N GLY A 173 10.07 0.03 9.33
CA GLY A 173 10.54 1.29 8.81
C GLY A 173 9.73 1.78 7.62
N PHE A 174 10.03 3.01 7.20
CA PHE A 174 9.33 3.69 6.12
C PHE A 174 9.42 2.94 4.78
N TRP A 175 10.62 2.47 4.43
CA TRP A 175 10.90 1.90 3.11
C TRP A 175 10.37 0.48 2.97
N ALA A 176 10.70 -0.39 3.93
CA ALA A 176 10.20 -1.77 4.03
C ALA A 176 10.31 -2.58 2.71
N ASN A 177 11.41 -2.41 1.97
CA ASN A 177 11.68 -3.16 0.76
C ASN A 177 11.98 -4.64 1.11
N VAL A 178 11.39 -5.58 0.37
CA VAL A 178 11.62 -7.01 0.63
C VAL A 178 13.10 -7.34 0.40
N ASN A 179 13.76 -7.91 1.42
CA ASN A 179 15.15 -8.33 1.32
C ASN A 179 15.39 -9.61 2.15
N PRO A 180 15.78 -10.74 1.51
CA PRO A 180 16.04 -12.00 2.20
C PRO A 180 17.22 -11.94 3.18
N ALA A 181 18.18 -11.04 2.94
CA ALA A 181 19.40 -10.92 3.74
C ALA A 181 19.22 -10.08 5.01
N VAL A 182 18.10 -9.38 5.16
CA VAL A 182 17.79 -8.57 6.34
C VAL A 182 16.66 -9.22 7.12
N ALA A 183 16.99 -9.81 8.26
CA ALA A 183 16.01 -10.45 9.13
C ALA A 183 15.12 -9.41 9.83
N HIS A 184 13.88 -9.80 10.11
CA HIS A 184 13.07 -9.12 11.11
C HIS A 184 13.65 -9.45 12.50
N PRO A 185 13.57 -8.57 13.51
CA PRO A 185 14.15 -8.82 14.84
C PRO A 185 13.75 -10.14 15.51
N ARG A 186 12.59 -10.70 15.12
CA ARG A 186 12.02 -11.93 15.67
C ARG A 186 12.07 -13.15 14.74
N TRP A 187 12.38 -13.00 13.45
CA TRP A 187 12.43 -14.12 12.51
C TRP A 187 13.23 -13.80 11.24
N SER A 188 13.75 -14.85 10.59
CA SER A 188 14.42 -14.73 9.31
C SER A 188 13.45 -14.37 8.18
N GLN A 189 13.90 -13.52 7.25
CA GLN A 189 13.18 -13.21 6.00
C GLN A 189 13.69 -14.03 4.80
N ALA A 190 14.66 -14.94 4.99
CA ALA A 190 15.31 -15.67 3.92
C ALA A 190 14.38 -16.60 3.13
N THR A 191 13.31 -17.09 3.76
CA THR A 191 12.28 -17.92 3.10
C THR A 191 10.89 -17.37 3.33
N GLU A 192 9.96 -17.78 2.49
CA GLU A 192 8.55 -17.46 2.59
C GLU A 192 7.69 -18.68 2.30
N LYS A 193 6.52 -18.76 2.94
CA LYS A 193 5.50 -19.77 2.66
C LYS A 193 4.52 -19.24 1.61
N ASP A 194 4.40 -19.91 0.47
CA ASP A 194 3.29 -19.65 -0.45
C ASP A 194 1.99 -20.18 0.18
N ILE A 195 1.00 -19.32 0.37
CA ILE A 195 -0.23 -19.75 1.06
C ILE A 195 -1.15 -20.59 0.16
N ALA A 196 -0.98 -20.54 -1.17
CA ALA A 196 -1.79 -21.32 -2.10
C ALA A 196 -1.34 -22.78 -2.14
N THR A 197 -0.02 -23.02 -2.20
CA THR A 197 0.55 -24.38 -2.27
C THR A 197 0.97 -24.91 -0.90
N GLY A 198 1.22 -24.04 0.08
CA GLY A 198 1.77 -24.40 1.38
C GLY A 198 3.29 -24.58 1.40
N GLU A 199 3.94 -24.52 0.24
CA GLU A 199 5.38 -24.72 0.05
C GLU A 199 6.20 -23.55 0.64
N ARG A 200 7.38 -23.86 1.19
CA ARG A 200 8.38 -22.83 1.53
C ARG A 200 9.40 -22.68 0.41
N ARG A 201 9.64 -21.45 -0.02
CA ARG A 201 10.62 -21.09 -1.05
C ARG A 201 11.54 -19.96 -0.59
N PRO A 202 12.72 -19.77 -1.22
CA PRO A 202 13.56 -18.61 -0.97
C PRO A 202 12.84 -17.30 -1.28
N THR A 203 12.99 -16.31 -0.41
CA THR A 203 12.53 -14.93 -0.66
C THR A 203 13.47 -14.27 -1.68
N LEU A 204 12.91 -13.53 -2.64
CA LEU A 204 13.71 -12.78 -3.61
C LEU A 204 13.91 -11.33 -3.16
N ILE A 205 15.07 -10.75 -3.45
CA ILE A 205 15.32 -9.31 -3.26
C ILE A 205 14.32 -8.48 -4.07
N TYR A 206 13.77 -7.43 -3.46
CA TYR A 206 12.66 -6.64 -4.01
C TYR A 206 11.47 -7.51 -4.46
N ASN A 207 11.27 -8.67 -3.83
CA ASN A 207 10.26 -9.66 -4.17
C ASN A 207 10.32 -10.13 -5.65
N GLY A 208 11.49 -10.04 -6.28
CA GLY A 208 11.71 -10.39 -7.68
C GLY A 208 11.61 -9.23 -8.67
N TYR A 209 11.42 -7.99 -8.20
CA TYR A 209 11.23 -6.81 -9.05
C TYR A 209 12.47 -5.91 -9.13
N GLY A 210 13.66 -6.43 -8.83
CA GLY A 210 14.89 -5.64 -8.70
C GLY A 210 15.20 -4.75 -9.92
N GLU A 211 15.02 -5.28 -11.13
CA GLU A 211 15.26 -4.55 -12.39
C GLU A 211 14.42 -3.27 -12.52
N TYR A 212 13.25 -3.22 -11.88
CA TYR A 212 12.28 -2.12 -11.98
C TYR A 212 12.43 -1.08 -10.87
N VAL A 213 13.03 -1.46 -9.73
CA VAL A 213 12.97 -0.64 -8.50
C VAL A 213 14.31 -0.37 -7.84
N ALA A 214 15.37 -1.13 -8.15
CA ALA A 214 16.66 -0.95 -7.49
C ALA A 214 17.23 0.46 -7.70
N GLY A 215 17.04 1.03 -8.90
CA GLY A 215 17.46 2.39 -9.23
C GLY A 215 16.81 3.49 -8.38
N LEU A 216 15.61 3.25 -7.82
CA LEU A 216 14.94 4.21 -6.93
C LEU A 216 15.71 4.43 -5.62
N TYR A 217 16.59 3.50 -5.26
CA TYR A 217 17.28 3.46 -3.96
C TYR A 217 18.80 3.67 -4.08
N ALA A 218 19.30 4.00 -5.27
CA ALA A 218 20.70 4.31 -5.46
C ALA A 218 21.11 5.56 -4.66
N GLY A 219 22.27 5.52 -3.98
CA GLY A 219 22.75 6.64 -3.16
C GLY A 219 22.04 6.79 -1.80
N MET A 220 21.26 5.78 -1.38
CA MET A 220 20.51 5.78 -0.12
C MET A 220 21.10 4.81 0.91
N GLU A 221 22.41 4.55 0.88
CA GLU A 221 23.08 3.53 1.68
C GLU A 221 22.98 3.78 3.20
N LYS A 222 22.71 5.03 3.59
CA LYS A 222 22.53 5.44 5.00
C LYS A 222 21.08 5.27 5.49
N GLU A 223 20.13 4.97 4.62
CA GLU A 223 18.72 4.78 4.97
C GLU A 223 18.42 3.32 5.34
N LYS A 224 17.44 3.12 6.24
CA LYS A 224 16.97 1.77 6.61
C LYS A 224 15.98 1.25 5.57
N LEU A 225 16.48 0.77 4.44
CA LEU A 225 15.66 0.47 3.27
C LEU A 225 14.75 -0.78 3.38
N PHE A 226 15.04 -1.73 4.27
CA PHE A 226 14.50 -3.09 4.15
C PHE A 226 13.50 -3.50 5.24
N MET A 227 13.72 -3.06 6.49
CA MET A 227 12.78 -3.33 7.59
C MET A 227 12.06 -2.06 7.99
#